data_AF-A0A1F5RQ03-F1
#
_entry.id   AF-A0A1F5RQ03-F1
#
_cell.length_a   1.000
_cell.length_b   1.000
_cell.length_c   1.000
_cell.angle_alpha   90.00
_cell.angle_beta   90.00
_cell.angle_gamma   90.00
#
_symmetry.space_group_name_H-M   'P 1'
#
loop_
_entity.id
_entity.type
_entity.pdbx_description
1 polymer ?
#
loop_
_entity_poly.entity_id
_entity_poly.type
_entity_poly.pdbx_seq_one_letter_code
_entity_poly.pdbx_strand_id
1 'polypeptide(L)'
;MLRYPNVYGPRQNPHGEAGVNAIFIGLMLHGRRPRIFGDGEQVRDYLYVGKLLHGLDYTVLRYPNVYGPRQNPHGEAGVNAIFIGLMLHGRRPRIFGDGEQVRDYLYVGDVVEANLLALGRGSGEIVNLGTGVGTSVNDIVRELKRILGFEAEAIYDAPRPGEVRRIYLDASRAKRVLGWEPRTPFAQGLEQTVAWSREAGV
;
A
#
# COMPACT_ATOMS: atom_id res chain seq x y z
N MET A 1 27.58 -39.69 -16.70
CA MET A 1 26.22 -40.20 -16.47
C MET A 1 26.05 -40.46 -14.98
N LEU A 2 25.67 -39.44 -14.20
CA LEU A 2 25.48 -39.54 -12.75
C LEU A 2 23.98 -39.58 -12.47
N ARG A 3 23.52 -40.73 -11.98
CA ARG A 3 22.15 -40.97 -11.52
C ARG A 3 21.99 -40.39 -10.11
N TYR A 4 21.03 -39.50 -9.91
CA TYR A 4 20.51 -39.16 -8.59
C TYR A 4 19.28 -40.04 -8.30
N PRO A 5 19.26 -40.86 -7.23
CA PRO A 5 18.07 -41.57 -6.81
C PRO A 5 17.19 -40.71 -5.91
N ASN A 6 15.92 -40.65 -6.30
CA ASN A 6 14.67 -40.54 -5.53
C ASN A 6 14.48 -39.53 -4.37
N VAL A 7 13.52 -38.64 -4.63
CA VAL A 7 12.28 -38.38 -3.87
C VAL A 7 12.42 -38.02 -2.38
N TYR A 8 12.28 -36.73 -2.08
CA TYR A 8 11.63 -36.27 -0.84
C TYR A 8 10.30 -35.59 -1.22
N GLY A 9 9.19 -36.27 -0.92
CA GLY A 9 7.87 -35.65 -0.87
C GLY A 9 7.75 -34.71 0.34
N PRO A 10 6.73 -33.84 0.39
CA PRO A 10 6.56 -32.89 1.47
C PRO A 10 6.38 -33.62 2.81
N ARG A 11 7.28 -33.36 3.77
CA ARG A 11 7.07 -33.73 5.18
C ARG A 11 5.89 -32.91 5.70
N GLN A 12 4.82 -33.59 6.13
CA GLN A 12 3.79 -32.95 6.94
C GLN A 12 4.43 -32.45 8.24
N ASN A 13 4.06 -31.23 8.64
CA ASN A 13 4.43 -30.67 9.94
C ASN A 13 3.94 -31.62 11.05
N PRO A 14 4.82 -32.16 11.91
CA PRO A 14 4.45 -33.16 12.92
C PRO A 14 3.55 -32.64 14.05
N HIS A 15 3.21 -31.35 14.06
CA HIS A 15 2.46 -30.75 15.17
C HIS A 15 1.00 -30.40 14.89
N GLY A 16 0.50 -30.53 13.65
CA GLY A 16 -0.93 -30.26 13.35
C GLY A 16 -1.39 -28.82 13.66
N GLU A 17 -0.48 -27.92 14.03
CA GLU A 17 -0.78 -26.52 14.27
C GLU A 17 -0.96 -25.80 12.93
N ALA A 18 -2.07 -25.06 12.80
CA ALA A 18 -2.27 -24.16 11.67
C ALA A 18 -1.08 -23.20 11.62
N GLY A 19 -0.21 -23.37 10.62
CA GLY A 19 1.00 -22.57 10.47
C GLY A 19 0.63 -21.09 10.47
N VAL A 20 1.28 -20.31 11.34
CA VAL A 20 1.12 -18.85 11.37
C VAL A 20 1.59 -18.33 10.03
N ASN A 21 0.66 -17.81 9.21
CA ASN A 21 0.98 -17.25 7.91
C ASN A 21 1.66 -15.89 8.12
N ALA A 22 2.97 -15.82 7.84
CA ALA A 22 3.73 -14.60 8.02
C ALA A 22 3.39 -13.59 6.91
N ILE A 23 2.99 -12.38 7.30
CA ILE A 23 2.67 -11.30 6.36
C ILE A 23 3.89 -10.43 6.15
N PHE A 24 4.34 -10.33 4.90
CA PHE A 24 5.44 -9.44 4.52
C PHE A 24 4.91 -8.27 3.69
N ILE A 25 5.30 -7.07 4.12
CA ILE A 25 4.86 -5.80 3.56
C ILE A 25 5.93 -5.28 2.62
N GLY A 26 5.59 -5.12 1.33
CA GLY A 26 6.44 -4.44 0.34
C GLY A 26 5.77 -3.18 -0.17
N LEU A 27 6.42 -2.03 -0.01
CA LEU A 27 5.99 -0.77 -0.62
C LEU A 27 6.66 -0.66 -2.01
N MET A 28 5.88 -0.44 -3.07
CA MET A 28 6.45 -0.26 -4.41
C MET A 28 6.68 1.24 -4.68
N LEU A 29 7.90 1.73 -4.45
CA LEU A 29 8.32 3.08 -4.83
C LEU A 29 9.51 2.97 -5.79
N HIS A 30 9.39 3.39 -7.05
CA HIS A 30 10.56 3.42 -7.95
C HIS A 30 10.66 4.66 -8.85
N GLY A 31 11.78 5.36 -8.67
CA GLY A 31 12.44 6.25 -9.61
C GLY A 31 13.94 6.23 -9.27
N ARG A 32 14.74 5.57 -10.12
CA ARG A 32 16.18 5.25 -10.00
C ARG A 32 17.05 6.14 -9.08
N ARG A 33 17.45 5.62 -7.92
CA ARG A 33 18.83 5.54 -7.33
C ARG A 33 18.76 4.68 -6.04
N PRO A 34 19.73 3.79 -5.76
CA PRO A 34 19.61 2.80 -4.69
C PRO A 34 19.89 3.48 -3.33
N ARG A 35 18.82 3.81 -2.61
CA ARG A 35 18.84 3.77 -1.14
C ARG A 35 18.19 2.46 -0.74
N ILE A 36 18.86 1.73 0.13
CA ILE A 36 18.61 0.33 0.47
C ILE A 36 17.28 0.22 1.22
N PHE A 37 16.18 0.16 0.49
CA PHE A 37 14.98 -0.55 0.90
C PHE A 37 14.83 -1.66 -0.12
N GLY A 38 15.16 -2.88 0.30
CA GLY A 38 15.39 -4.03 -0.57
C GLY A 38 14.31 -4.19 -1.64
N ASP A 39 14.74 -4.48 -2.87
CA ASP A 39 13.85 -4.94 -3.92
C ASP A 39 12.98 -6.06 -3.34
N GLY A 40 11.65 -5.89 -3.33
CA GLY A 40 10.73 -6.86 -2.74
C GLY A 40 10.82 -8.27 -3.35
N GLU A 41 11.61 -8.45 -4.41
CA GLU A 41 12.00 -9.75 -4.95
C GLU A 41 13.01 -10.50 -4.08
N GLN A 42 13.93 -9.80 -3.40
CA GLN A 42 14.90 -10.44 -2.51
C GLN A 42 14.19 -11.04 -1.30
N VAL A 43 13.24 -10.30 -0.71
CA VAL A 43 12.41 -10.80 0.41
C VAL A 43 11.59 -12.02 -0.03
N ARG A 44 11.02 -12.02 -1.24
CA ARG A 44 10.33 -13.20 -1.81
C ARG A 44 11.24 -14.42 -1.80
N ASP A 45 12.46 -14.29 -2.30
CA ASP A 45 13.35 -15.42 -2.50
C ASP A 45 13.74 -16.05 -1.15
N TYR A 46 13.95 -15.22 -0.11
CA TYR A 46 14.13 -15.70 1.26
C TYR A 46 12.91 -16.43 1.81
N LEU A 47 11.69 -15.91 1.61
CA LEU A 47 10.47 -16.56 2.06
C LEU A 47 10.22 -17.89 1.35
N TYR A 48 10.49 -17.94 0.06
CA TYR A 48 10.40 -19.16 -0.73
C TYR A 48 11.36 -20.24 -0.21
N VAL A 49 12.62 -19.88 0.06
CA VAL A 49 13.59 -20.79 0.67
C VAL A 49 13.14 -21.22 2.07
N GLY A 50 12.62 -20.30 2.89
CA GLY A 50 12.09 -20.60 4.21
C GLY A 50 10.93 -21.61 4.17
N LYS A 51 10.02 -21.48 3.19
CA LYS A 51 8.93 -22.44 2.96
C LYS A 51 9.47 -23.81 2.56
N LEU A 52 10.44 -23.86 1.64
CA LEU A 52 11.04 -25.12 1.18
C LEU A 52 11.84 -25.85 2.27
N LEU A 53 12.64 -25.12 3.05
CA LEU A 53 13.56 -25.72 4.03
C LEU A 53 12.93 -25.95 5.40
N HIS A 54 11.99 -25.08 5.80
CA HIS A 54 11.46 -25.04 7.16
C HIS A 54 9.94 -25.14 7.24
N GLY A 55 9.23 -25.27 6.11
CA GLY A 55 7.76 -25.30 6.10
C GLY A 55 7.11 -23.99 6.54
N LEU A 56 7.85 -22.87 6.52
CA LEU A 56 7.34 -21.55 6.86
C LEU A 56 6.30 -21.12 5.82
N ASP A 57 5.04 -21.03 6.22
CA ASP A 57 4.00 -20.49 5.34
C ASP A 57 3.97 -18.96 5.39
N TYR A 58 3.71 -18.34 4.25
CA TYR A 58 3.78 -16.88 4.11
C TYR A 58 2.79 -16.35 3.08
N THR A 59 2.46 -15.06 3.18
CA THR A 59 1.70 -14.34 2.16
C THR A 59 2.28 -12.94 2.05
N VAL A 60 2.70 -12.56 0.84
CA VAL A 60 3.27 -11.24 0.60
C VAL A 60 2.17 -10.32 0.09
N LEU A 61 1.95 -9.22 0.80
CA LEU A 61 1.02 -8.17 0.40
C LEU A 61 1.83 -6.95 -0.07
N ARG A 62 1.65 -6.57 -1.33
CA ARG A 62 2.26 -5.37 -1.91
C ARG A 62 1.27 -4.23 -1.87
N TYR A 63 1.59 -3.19 -1.11
CA TYR A 63 0.69 -2.07 -0.90
C TYR A 63 0.91 -0.98 -1.95
N PRO A 64 -0.17 -0.28 -2.34
CA PRO A 64 -0.07 0.93 -3.14
C PRO A 64 0.12 2.13 -2.19
N ASN A 65 -0.39 3.30 -2.52
CA ASN A 65 -0.36 4.46 -1.64
C ASN A 65 -1.43 4.35 -0.54
N VAL A 66 -1.05 3.77 0.61
CA VAL A 66 -1.95 3.65 1.76
C VAL A 66 -2.19 5.01 2.41
N TYR A 67 -3.43 5.28 2.77
CA TYR A 67 -3.85 6.49 3.50
C TYR A 67 -4.95 6.17 4.51
N GLY A 68 -5.13 7.03 5.50
CA GLY A 68 -6.16 6.87 6.52
C GLY A 68 -5.87 7.58 7.83
N PRO A 69 -6.78 7.47 8.81
CA PRO A 69 -6.56 7.90 10.20
C PRO A 69 -5.21 7.43 10.74
N ARG A 70 -4.56 8.28 11.57
CA ARG A 70 -3.24 8.04 12.17
C ARG A 70 -2.06 8.05 11.20
N GLN A 71 -2.25 8.43 9.94
CA GLN A 71 -1.13 8.68 9.04
C GLN A 71 -0.32 9.88 9.55
N ASN A 72 0.97 9.68 9.80
CA ASN A 72 1.85 10.73 10.30
C ASN A 72 1.99 11.84 9.25
N PRO A 73 1.65 13.11 9.55
CA PRO A 73 1.83 14.23 8.63
C PRO A 73 3.27 14.76 8.58
N HIS A 74 4.16 14.32 9.49
CA HIS A 74 5.55 14.75 9.61
C HIS A 74 6.52 13.63 9.18
N GLY A 75 7.22 13.79 8.06
CA GLY A 75 8.24 12.83 7.56
C GLY A 75 7.97 12.37 6.12
N GLU A 76 8.12 11.07 5.83
CA GLU A 76 7.66 10.42 4.58
C GLU A 76 6.13 10.29 4.54
N ALA A 77 5.44 11.37 4.88
CA ALA A 77 4.00 11.43 4.92
C ALA A 77 3.41 11.35 3.51
N GLY A 78 2.29 10.64 3.37
CA GLY A 78 1.49 10.66 2.15
C GLY A 78 0.93 12.07 1.89
N VAL A 79 0.78 12.43 0.61
CA VAL A 79 0.25 13.75 0.20
C VAL A 79 -1.10 14.09 0.85
N ASN A 80 -1.94 13.09 1.12
CA ASN A 80 -3.22 13.25 1.81
C ASN A 80 -3.04 13.86 3.21
N ALA A 81 -2.20 13.27 4.06
CA ALA A 81 -1.97 13.76 5.42
C ALA A 81 -1.35 15.17 5.44
N ILE A 82 -0.41 15.44 4.52
CA ILE A 82 0.22 16.76 4.39
C ILE A 82 -0.84 17.81 4.02
N PHE A 83 -1.67 17.54 3.01
CA PHE A 83 -2.66 18.50 2.55
C PHE A 83 -3.78 18.72 3.57
N ILE A 84 -4.24 17.67 4.26
CA ILE A 84 -5.20 17.77 5.35
C ILE A 84 -4.66 18.71 6.44
N GLY A 85 -3.45 18.46 6.95
CA GLY A 85 -2.84 19.29 7.99
C GLY A 85 -2.60 20.73 7.54
N LEU A 86 -2.20 20.97 6.28
CA LEU A 86 -2.08 22.34 5.75
C LEU A 86 -3.42 23.05 5.71
N MET A 87 -4.43 22.43 5.11
CA MET A 87 -5.74 23.04 4.86
C MET A 87 -6.54 23.25 6.16
N LEU A 88 -6.43 22.34 7.14
CA LEU A 88 -6.98 22.54 8.48
C LEU A 88 -6.42 23.77 9.20
N HIS A 89 -5.16 24.13 8.91
CA HIS A 89 -4.49 25.31 9.45
C HIS A 89 -4.60 26.55 8.55
N GLY A 90 -5.51 26.54 7.55
CA GLY A 90 -5.68 27.66 6.63
C GLY A 90 -4.50 27.87 5.66
N ARG A 91 -3.60 26.89 5.52
CA ARG A 91 -2.42 26.97 4.65
C ARG A 91 -2.67 26.30 3.30
N ARG A 92 -2.12 26.89 2.24
CA ARG A 92 -2.29 26.41 0.86
C ARG A 92 -1.44 25.14 0.62
N PRO A 93 -2.00 24.08 0.01
CA PRO A 93 -1.21 22.93 -0.40
C PRO A 93 -0.27 23.30 -1.55
N ARG A 94 0.91 22.67 -1.58
CA ARG A 94 1.89 22.82 -2.67
C ARG A 94 1.88 21.59 -3.56
N ILE A 95 1.71 21.80 -4.86
CA ILE A 95 1.74 20.78 -5.91
C ILE A 95 3.02 20.96 -6.71
N PHE A 96 3.77 19.89 -6.90
CA PHE A 96 4.95 19.89 -7.76
C PHE A 96 4.55 19.38 -9.15
N GLY A 97 4.86 20.14 -10.20
CA GLY A 97 4.45 19.83 -11.57
C GLY A 97 3.03 20.34 -11.88
N ASP A 98 2.30 19.63 -12.75
CA ASP A 98 0.94 19.97 -13.20
C ASP A 98 -0.17 19.42 -12.28
N GLY A 99 0.16 18.55 -11.32
CA GLY A 99 -0.81 17.89 -10.44
C GLY A 99 -1.48 16.67 -11.06
N GLU A 100 -1.11 16.29 -12.29
CA GLU A 100 -1.69 15.18 -13.06
C GLU A 100 -0.98 13.84 -12.83
N GLN A 101 -0.04 13.79 -11.89
CA GLN A 101 0.51 12.52 -11.45
C GLN A 101 -0.55 11.73 -10.70
N VAL A 102 -0.80 10.50 -11.14
CA VAL A 102 -1.83 9.63 -10.55
C VAL A 102 -1.20 8.51 -9.73
N ARG A 103 -1.85 8.20 -8.62
CA ARG A 103 -1.53 7.10 -7.71
C ARG A 103 -2.79 6.31 -7.37
N ASP A 104 -2.62 5.04 -7.04
CA ASP A 104 -3.68 4.21 -6.44
C ASP A 104 -3.67 4.39 -4.93
N TYR A 105 -4.73 5.03 -4.41
CA TYR A 105 -4.87 5.27 -2.98
C TYR A 105 -5.78 4.22 -2.36
N LEU A 106 -5.22 3.45 -1.43
CA LEU A 106 -5.96 2.41 -0.72
C LEU A 106 -6.19 2.81 0.73
N TYR A 107 -7.44 2.75 1.16
CA TYR A 107 -7.80 3.10 2.52
C TYR A 107 -7.22 2.09 3.52
N VAL A 108 -6.72 2.58 4.66
CA VAL A 108 -6.08 1.75 5.69
C VAL A 108 -7.01 0.64 6.21
N GLY A 109 -8.33 0.89 6.27
CA GLY A 109 -9.31 -0.13 6.65
C GLY A 109 -9.32 -1.33 5.70
N ASP A 110 -9.25 -1.09 4.39
CA ASP A 110 -9.20 -2.16 3.38
C ASP A 110 -7.87 -2.93 3.45
N VAL A 111 -6.78 -2.26 3.80
CA VAL A 111 -5.47 -2.89 4.06
C VAL A 111 -5.56 -3.80 5.28
N VAL A 112 -6.18 -3.35 6.37
CA VAL A 112 -6.36 -4.16 7.58
C VAL A 112 -7.16 -5.43 7.25
N GLU A 113 -8.24 -5.32 6.47
CA GLU A 113 -9.00 -6.49 6.03
C GLU A 113 -8.13 -7.47 5.21
N ALA A 114 -7.32 -6.98 4.27
CA ALA A 114 -6.42 -7.84 3.50
C ALA A 114 -5.41 -8.59 4.39
N ASN A 115 -4.87 -7.93 5.41
CA ASN A 115 -3.96 -8.56 6.37
C ASN A 115 -4.66 -9.66 7.14
N LEU A 116 -5.86 -9.41 7.67
CA LEU A 116 -6.63 -10.40 8.41
C LEU A 116 -6.95 -11.63 7.55
N LEU A 117 -7.29 -11.43 6.27
CA LEU A 117 -7.52 -12.53 5.33
C LEU A 117 -6.23 -13.31 5.03
N ALA A 118 -5.11 -12.62 4.90
CA ALA A 118 -3.80 -13.24 4.64
C ALA A 118 -3.29 -14.09 5.80
N LEU A 119 -3.80 -13.97 7.02
CA LEU A 119 -3.43 -14.85 8.13
C LEU A 119 -3.86 -16.32 7.91
N GLY A 120 -4.90 -16.55 7.11
CA GLY A 120 -5.44 -17.90 6.85
C GLY A 120 -5.56 -18.27 5.37
N ARG A 121 -5.14 -17.37 4.46
CA ARG A 121 -5.26 -17.53 2.99
C ARG A 121 -3.94 -17.12 2.33
N GLY A 122 -3.76 -17.42 1.04
CA GLY A 122 -2.52 -17.08 0.32
C GLY A 122 -1.56 -18.25 0.21
N SER A 123 -0.94 -18.65 1.31
CA SER A 123 -0.01 -19.80 1.38
C SER A 123 1.05 -19.86 0.27
N GLY A 124 2.07 -19.01 0.36
CA GLY A 124 3.17 -18.87 -0.59
C GLY A 124 2.92 -17.81 -1.68
N GLU A 125 1.74 -17.19 -1.66
CA GLU A 125 1.30 -16.28 -2.69
C GLU A 125 1.79 -14.84 -2.46
N ILE A 126 1.96 -14.12 -3.58
CA ILE A 126 2.31 -12.71 -3.61
C ILE A 126 1.19 -12.00 -4.34
N VAL A 127 0.52 -11.08 -3.66
CA VAL A 127 -0.59 -10.33 -4.22
C VAL A 127 -0.36 -8.83 -4.08
N ASN A 128 -0.79 -8.10 -5.10
CA ASN A 128 -0.91 -6.65 -5.01
C ASN A 128 -2.26 -6.31 -4.38
N LEU A 129 -2.26 -5.35 -3.48
CA LEU A 129 -3.47 -4.67 -3.02
C LEU A 129 -3.61 -3.37 -3.80
N GLY A 130 -4.83 -2.96 -4.11
CA GLY A 130 -5.08 -1.73 -4.81
C GLY A 130 -6.51 -1.63 -5.27
N THR A 131 -6.90 -0.41 -5.61
CA THR A 131 -8.20 -0.11 -6.22
C THR A 131 -8.17 -0.32 -7.72
N GLY A 132 -7.00 -0.28 -8.35
CA GLY A 132 -6.85 -0.22 -9.79
C GLY A 132 -7.28 1.13 -10.40
N VAL A 133 -7.66 2.09 -9.55
CA VAL A 133 -8.11 3.42 -9.95
C VAL A 133 -7.02 4.44 -9.64
N GLY A 134 -6.61 5.21 -10.66
CA GLY A 134 -5.67 6.31 -10.50
C GLY A 134 -6.38 7.58 -10.02
N THR A 135 -5.88 8.19 -8.94
CA THR A 135 -6.33 9.49 -8.44
C THR A 135 -5.18 10.49 -8.57
N SER A 136 -5.43 11.65 -9.18
CA SER A 136 -4.43 12.70 -9.37
C SER A 136 -4.24 13.54 -8.10
N VAL A 137 -3.15 14.30 -8.02
CA VAL A 137 -2.95 15.27 -6.91
C VAL A 137 -4.02 16.36 -6.97
N ASN A 138 -4.43 16.77 -8.17
CA ASN A 138 -5.53 17.71 -8.36
C ASN A 138 -6.88 17.16 -7.84
N ASP A 139 -7.15 15.86 -8.01
CA ASP A 139 -8.36 15.22 -7.45
C ASP A 139 -8.36 15.24 -5.92
N ILE A 140 -7.19 14.99 -5.29
CA ILE A 140 -7.03 15.05 -3.83
C ILE A 140 -7.35 16.46 -3.33
N VAL A 141 -6.78 17.49 -3.96
CA VAL A 141 -7.05 18.88 -3.57
C VAL A 141 -8.52 19.22 -3.74
N ARG A 142 -9.15 18.84 -4.85
CA ARG A 142 -10.57 19.09 -5.11
C ARG A 142 -11.45 18.46 -4.03
N GLU A 143 -11.18 17.21 -3.69
CA GLU A 143 -11.95 16.48 -2.67
C GLU A 143 -11.74 17.05 -1.27
N LEU A 144 -10.50 17.42 -0.91
CA LEU A 144 -10.22 18.09 0.36
C LEU A 144 -10.86 19.48 0.45
N LYS A 145 -10.88 20.27 -0.64
CA LYS A 145 -11.60 21.56 -0.67
C LYS A 145 -13.08 21.35 -0.35
N ARG A 146 -13.70 20.33 -0.95
CA ARG A 146 -15.10 19.95 -0.69
C ARG A 146 -15.34 19.56 0.77
N ILE A 147 -14.50 18.69 1.34
CA ILE A 147 -14.67 18.17 2.70
C ILE A 147 -14.40 19.25 3.76
N LEU A 148 -13.40 20.10 3.53
CA LEU A 148 -12.94 21.09 4.51
C LEU A 148 -13.62 22.45 4.36
N GLY A 149 -14.33 22.71 3.26
CA GLY A 149 -14.80 24.05 2.91
C GLY A 149 -13.64 25.03 2.68
N PHE A 150 -12.55 24.53 2.08
CA PHE A 150 -11.34 25.33 1.85
C PHE A 150 -11.40 26.01 0.50
N GLU A 151 -11.31 27.34 0.47
CA GLU A 151 -11.53 28.12 -0.76
C GLU A 151 -10.23 28.43 -1.53
N ALA A 152 -9.09 28.53 -0.84
CA ALA A 152 -7.86 28.98 -1.47
C ALA A 152 -7.32 27.97 -2.51
N GLU A 153 -6.63 28.49 -3.52
CA GLU A 153 -6.01 27.69 -4.57
C GLU A 153 -4.71 27.05 -4.11
N ALA A 154 -4.35 25.91 -4.71
CA ALA A 154 -3.04 25.31 -4.51
C ALA A 154 -1.92 26.22 -5.03
N ILE A 155 -0.70 26.00 -4.55
CA ILE A 155 0.53 26.62 -5.07
C ILE A 155 1.22 25.60 -5.96
N TYR A 156 1.45 25.93 -7.22
CA TYR A 156 2.20 25.08 -8.14
C TYR A 156 3.68 25.44 -8.13
N ASP A 157 4.54 24.43 -8.10
CA ASP A 157 6.00 24.54 -8.05
C ASP A 157 6.63 23.63 -9.13
N ALA A 158 7.93 23.76 -9.37
CA ALA A 158 8.65 23.00 -10.38
C ALA A 158 8.48 21.47 -10.16
N PRO A 159 8.36 20.67 -11.24
CA PRO A 159 8.21 19.22 -11.11
C PRO A 159 9.42 18.58 -10.44
N ARG A 160 9.20 17.50 -9.70
CA ARG A 160 10.29 16.78 -9.04
C ARG A 160 11.02 15.88 -10.06
N PRO A 161 12.36 15.94 -10.14
CA PRO A 161 13.11 15.04 -11.03
C PRO A 161 12.82 13.57 -10.71
N GLY A 162 12.47 12.79 -11.74
CA GLY A 162 12.20 11.36 -11.61
C GLY A 162 10.82 11.00 -11.06
N GLU A 163 9.88 11.96 -10.99
CA GLU A 163 8.51 11.67 -10.56
C GLU A 163 7.79 10.73 -11.54
N VAL A 164 7.25 9.64 -10.99
CA VAL A 164 6.43 8.70 -11.77
C VAL A 164 5.11 9.36 -12.11
N ARG A 165 4.73 9.33 -13.39
CA ARG A 165 3.47 9.97 -13.82
C ARG A 165 2.24 9.16 -13.45
N ARG A 166 2.26 7.82 -13.62
CA ARG A 166 1.11 6.96 -13.33
C ARG A 166 1.55 5.65 -12.71
N ILE A 167 0.93 5.27 -11.59
CA ILE A 167 1.09 3.96 -10.96
C ILE A 167 -0.21 3.57 -10.26
N TYR A 168 -0.72 2.39 -10.60
CA TYR A 168 -1.88 1.77 -9.98
C TYR A 168 -1.79 0.26 -10.12
N LEU A 169 -2.41 -0.48 -9.22
CA LEU A 169 -2.15 -1.92 -9.07
C LEU A 169 -3.35 -2.77 -9.49
N ASP A 170 -3.09 -3.88 -10.17
CA ASP A 170 -4.10 -4.92 -10.41
C ASP A 170 -4.21 -5.83 -9.18
N ALA A 171 -5.37 -5.78 -8.52
CA ALA A 171 -5.72 -6.61 -7.38
C ALA A 171 -6.44 -7.92 -7.75
N SER A 172 -6.51 -8.29 -9.03
CA SER A 172 -7.22 -9.50 -9.49
C SER A 172 -6.73 -10.78 -8.80
N ARG A 173 -5.43 -10.87 -8.48
CA ARG A 173 -4.87 -12.01 -7.73
C ARG A 173 -5.30 -12.01 -6.27
N ALA A 174 -5.36 -10.85 -5.61
CA ALA A 174 -5.87 -10.74 -4.24
C ALA A 174 -7.34 -11.19 -4.16
N LYS A 175 -8.16 -10.84 -5.16
CA LYS A 175 -9.54 -11.35 -5.27
C LYS A 175 -9.58 -12.88 -5.37
N ARG A 176 -8.81 -13.47 -6.28
CA ARG A 176 -8.82 -14.94 -6.50
C ARG A 176 -8.31 -15.72 -5.30
N VAL A 177 -7.24 -15.25 -4.67
CA VAL A 177 -6.47 -16.00 -3.67
C VAL A 177 -6.97 -15.71 -2.25
N LEU A 178 -7.29 -14.45 -1.95
CA LEU A 178 -7.72 -14.03 -0.62
C LEU A 178 -9.22 -13.80 -0.52
N GLY A 179 -9.96 -13.74 -1.63
CA GLY A 179 -11.35 -13.26 -1.63
C GLY A 179 -11.45 -11.78 -1.25
N TRP A 180 -10.37 -11.02 -1.46
CA TRP A 180 -10.27 -9.61 -1.06
C TRP A 180 -10.52 -8.69 -2.25
N GLU A 181 -11.31 -7.64 -2.02
CA GLU A 181 -11.47 -6.49 -2.90
C GLU A 181 -11.56 -5.23 -2.04
N PRO A 182 -11.07 -4.08 -2.51
CA PRO A 182 -11.22 -2.82 -1.80
C PRO A 182 -12.69 -2.43 -1.75
N ARG A 183 -13.15 -1.96 -0.58
CA ARG A 183 -14.56 -1.61 -0.37
C ARG A 183 -14.78 -0.14 -0.07
N THR A 184 -13.72 0.59 0.29
CA THR A 184 -13.84 1.99 0.71
C THR A 184 -13.59 2.92 -0.48
N PRO A 185 -14.60 3.68 -0.96
CA PRO A 185 -14.39 4.73 -1.95
C PRO A 185 -13.43 5.80 -1.43
N PHE A 186 -12.64 6.39 -2.34
CA PHE A 186 -11.62 7.38 -1.98
C PHE A 186 -12.17 8.56 -1.16
N ALA A 187 -13.30 9.14 -1.59
CA ALA A 187 -13.96 10.24 -0.88
C ALA A 187 -14.33 9.87 0.57
N GLN A 188 -14.91 8.69 0.78
CA GLN A 188 -15.32 8.23 2.12
C GLN A 188 -14.11 8.01 3.04
N GLY A 189 -13.03 7.39 2.52
CA GLY A 189 -11.81 7.22 3.30
C GLY A 189 -11.16 8.56 3.65
N LEU A 190 -11.26 9.55 2.77
CA LEU A 190 -10.72 10.89 2.99
C LEU A 190 -11.52 11.66 4.06
N GLU A 191 -12.85 11.54 4.05
CA GLU A 191 -13.72 12.09 5.10
C GLU A 191 -13.37 11.53 6.49
N GLN A 192 -13.16 10.22 6.59
CA GLN A 192 -12.75 9.57 7.85
C GLN A 192 -11.36 10.03 8.29
N THR A 193 -10.43 10.21 7.35
CA THR A 193 -9.08 10.71 7.64
C THR A 193 -9.13 12.15 8.17
N VAL A 194 -9.92 13.01 7.54
CA VAL A 194 -10.12 14.41 7.99
C VAL A 194 -10.78 14.46 9.36
N ALA A 195 -11.81 13.65 9.60
CA ALA A 195 -12.49 13.58 10.90
C ALA A 195 -11.49 13.25 12.02
N TRP A 196 -10.66 12.23 11.79
CA TRP A 196 -9.61 11.86 12.74
C TRP A 196 -8.58 12.98 12.96
N SER A 197 -8.11 13.65 11.90
CA SER A 197 -7.15 14.76 12.03
C SER A 197 -7.72 15.91 12.86
N ARG A 198 -9.01 16.24 12.71
CA ARG A 198 -9.70 17.25 13.52
C ARG A 198 -9.72 16.87 15.01
N GLU A 199 -10.05 15.61 15.31
CA GLU A 199 -10.10 15.11 16.69
C GLU A 199 -8.72 15.05 17.33
N ALA A 200 -7.70 14.66 16.56
CA ALA A 200 -6.32 14.54 17.03
C ALA A 200 -5.57 15.87 17.10
N GLY A 201 -6.12 16.96 16.54
CA GLY A 201 -5.50 18.28 16.53
C GLY A 201 -4.23 18.37 15.68
N VAL A 202 -4.16 17.60 14.59
CA VAL A 202 -3.00 17.49 13.68
C VAL A 202 -3.30 18.00 12.27
#